data_AF-A0A5P9CJ15-F1
#
_entry.id   AF-A0A5P9CJ15-F1
#
_cell.length_a   1.000
_cell.length_b   1.000
_cell.length_c   1.000
_cell.angle_alpha   90.00
_cell.angle_beta   90.00
_cell.angle_gamma   90.00
#
_symmetry.space_group_name_H-M   'P 1'
#
loop_
_entity.id
_entity.type
_entity.pdbx_description
1 polymer ?
#
loop_
_entity_poly.entity_id
_entity_poly.type
_entity_poly.pdbx_seq_one_letter_code
_entity_poly.pdbx_strand_id
1 'polypeptide(L)'
;MKHYLIAAVLTFASLPTFADNNQPDTVELSQQANQTVKTAKVAPPKPFGLESITLEQESKIRQIQIDLQTKTQALNPSQEKMAKEVEQWTKLVQNEKFDEEQVKQILRGYNEKQLDIQVMKIKAEHDMYQVLTPEQKNTLAERRKKQQEQMKLIMQKAQEKAKAQNK
;
A
#
# COMPACT_ATOMS: atom_id res chain seq x y z
N MET A 1 -12.79 -0.16 -23.20
CA MET A 1 -11.40 0.35 -23.10
C MET A 1 -11.15 0.78 -21.65
N LYS A 2 -10.20 0.15 -20.96
CA LYS A 2 -9.84 0.46 -19.56
C LYS A 2 -8.81 1.59 -19.56
N HIS A 3 -9.20 2.80 -19.16
CA HIS A 3 -8.27 3.92 -19.02
C HIS A 3 -7.93 4.10 -17.54
N TYR A 4 -6.65 3.93 -17.24
CA TYR A 4 -6.03 4.10 -15.94
C TYR A 4 -5.95 5.60 -15.63
N LEU A 5 -6.62 6.04 -14.56
CA LEU A 5 -6.31 7.34 -13.95
C LEU A 5 -5.08 7.17 -13.06
N ILE A 6 -4.13 8.07 -13.27
CA ILE A 6 -2.78 8.09 -12.72
C ILE A 6 -2.89 8.22 -11.19
N ALA A 7 -2.79 7.09 -10.51
CA ALA A 7 -2.37 7.04 -9.13
C ALA A 7 -0.89 7.44 -9.10
N ALA A 8 -0.59 8.67 -8.69
CA ALA A 8 0.74 9.00 -8.20
C ALA A 8 0.93 8.24 -6.87
N VAL A 9 1.26 6.96 -7.00
CA VAL A 9 1.66 6.12 -5.88
C VAL A 9 3.04 6.60 -5.46
N LEU A 10 3.11 7.29 -4.32
CA LEU A 10 4.33 7.34 -3.52
C LEU A 10 4.55 5.90 -3.01
N THR A 11 5.17 5.10 -3.87
CA THR A 11 5.62 3.75 -3.57
C THR A 11 6.76 3.85 -2.57
N PHE A 12 6.45 3.68 -1.28
CA PHE A 12 7.44 3.07 -0.41
C PHE A 12 7.66 1.66 -0.94
N ALA A 13 8.80 1.48 -1.60
CA ALA A 13 9.23 0.23 -2.21
C ALA A 13 9.09 -0.93 -1.21
N SER A 14 8.07 -1.76 -1.42
CA SER A 14 8.07 -3.12 -0.91
C SER A 14 9.14 -3.88 -1.69
N LEU A 15 10.29 -4.14 -1.06
CA LEU A 15 11.30 -5.02 -1.63
C LEU A 15 10.75 -6.45 -1.71
N PRO A 16 11.04 -7.19 -2.80
CA PRO A 16 10.82 -8.63 -2.84
C PRO A 16 11.85 -9.34 -1.95
N THR A 17 11.41 -10.25 -1.10
CA THR A 17 12.30 -11.25 -0.49
C THR A 17 12.66 -12.27 -1.54
N PHE A 18 13.92 -12.21 -1.98
CA PHE A 18 14.59 -13.31 -2.66
C PHE A 18 14.70 -14.50 -1.71
N ALA A 19 14.17 -15.65 -2.12
CA ALA A 19 14.69 -16.95 -1.74
C ALA A 19 15.01 -17.67 -3.05
N ASP A 20 16.31 -17.70 -3.32
CA ASP A 20 17.01 -18.40 -4.39
C ASP A 20 17.11 -19.89 -4.02
N ASN A 21 16.74 -20.78 -4.95
CA ASN A 21 17.62 -21.89 -5.38
C ASN A 21 16.96 -22.81 -6.41
N ASN A 22 17.75 -23.03 -7.48
CA ASN A 22 17.76 -24.11 -8.45
C ASN A 22 17.01 -23.94 -9.78
N GLN A 23 17.82 -23.79 -10.82
CA GLN A 23 17.60 -23.98 -12.26
C GLN A 23 18.68 -24.99 -12.73
N PRO A 24 18.64 -25.65 -13.92
CA PRO A 24 17.58 -25.91 -14.91
C PRO A 24 17.29 -27.45 -15.01
N ASP A 25 16.32 -28.00 -15.74
CA ASP A 25 16.23 -28.13 -17.20
C ASP A 25 14.96 -28.93 -17.58
N THR A 26 14.63 -28.90 -18.88
CA THR A 26 13.76 -29.80 -19.67
C THR A 26 12.23 -29.63 -19.65
N VAL A 27 11.77 -29.40 -20.88
CA VAL A 27 10.42 -29.34 -21.45
C VAL A 27 9.67 -30.68 -21.25
N GLU A 28 8.42 -30.65 -20.78
CA GLU A 28 7.34 -31.42 -21.43
C GLU A 28 5.93 -31.03 -20.96
N LEU A 29 5.02 -31.10 -21.92
CA LEU A 29 3.62 -30.74 -21.88
C LEU A 29 2.81 -31.97 -21.45
N SER A 30 2.06 -31.94 -20.33
CA SER A 30 0.86 -32.77 -20.21
C SER A 30 -0.12 -32.33 -19.13
N GLN A 31 -1.37 -32.29 -19.57
CA GLN A 31 -2.61 -32.22 -18.84
C GLN A 31 -2.65 -33.26 -17.70
N GLN A 32 -3.01 -32.84 -16.48
CA GLN A 32 -4.21 -33.31 -15.79
C GLN A 32 -4.28 -32.82 -14.34
N ALA A 33 -5.52 -32.82 -13.86
CA ALA A 33 -5.96 -32.82 -12.48
C ALA A 33 -6.04 -31.44 -11.79
N ASN A 34 -7.29 -30.99 -11.69
CA ASN A 34 -7.87 -30.35 -10.51
C ASN A 34 -7.04 -30.62 -9.24
N GLN A 35 -6.11 -29.73 -8.94
CA GLN A 35 -5.64 -29.53 -7.59
C GLN A 35 -6.18 -28.17 -7.18
N THR A 36 -7.31 -28.20 -6.48
CA THR A 36 -7.66 -27.15 -5.53
C THR A 36 -6.45 -26.95 -4.65
N VAL A 37 -5.64 -25.93 -4.96
CA VAL A 37 -4.65 -25.39 -4.05
C VAL A 37 -5.46 -24.97 -2.84
N LYS A 38 -5.46 -25.81 -1.80
CA LYS A 38 -5.83 -25.40 -0.47
C LYS A 38 -4.82 -24.32 -0.13
N THR A 39 -5.19 -23.06 -0.39
CA THR A 39 -4.47 -21.92 0.15
C THR A 39 -4.50 -22.11 1.66
N ALA A 40 -3.42 -22.65 2.22
CA ALA A 40 -3.21 -22.66 3.65
C ALA A 40 -3.50 -21.22 4.09
N LYS A 41 -4.43 -21.08 5.03
CA LYS A 41 -4.86 -19.78 5.55
C LYS A 41 -3.64 -19.14 6.20
N VAL A 42 -2.83 -18.44 5.40
CA VAL A 42 -1.65 -17.72 5.88
C VAL A 42 -2.19 -16.74 6.91
N ALA A 43 -1.80 -16.93 8.16
CA ALA A 43 -2.20 -16.04 9.22
C ALA A 43 -1.85 -14.62 8.80
N PRO A 44 -2.75 -13.64 8.99
CA PRO A 44 -2.47 -12.27 8.61
C PRO A 44 -1.14 -11.84 9.25
N PRO A 45 -0.28 -11.11 8.51
CA PRO A 45 1.03 -10.72 9.02
C PRO A 45 0.86 -9.97 10.34
N LYS A 46 1.64 -10.36 11.37
CA LYS A 46 1.60 -9.73 12.69
C LYS A 46 1.86 -8.23 12.56
N PRO A 47 1.15 -7.38 13.31
CA PRO A 47 1.37 -5.94 13.26
C PRO A 47 2.83 -5.60 13.57
N PHE A 48 3.41 -4.71 12.76
CA PHE A 48 4.82 -4.28 12.81
C PHE A 48 5.87 -5.41 12.64
N GLY A 49 5.47 -6.63 12.27
CA GLY A 49 6.37 -7.77 12.11
C GLY A 49 7.15 -8.11 13.39
N LEU A 50 6.56 -7.85 14.56
CA LEU A 50 7.14 -8.22 15.85
C LEU A 50 6.86 -9.71 16.12
N GLU A 51 7.89 -10.45 16.54
CA GLU A 51 7.78 -11.89 16.80
C GLU A 51 7.04 -12.17 18.12
N SER A 52 7.25 -11.31 19.12
CA SER A 52 6.63 -11.34 20.45
C SER A 52 5.66 -10.16 20.63
N ILE A 53 4.36 -10.46 20.61
CA ILE A 53 3.28 -9.55 20.99
C ILE A 53 2.33 -10.30 21.93
N THR A 54 1.83 -9.65 22.97
CA THR A 54 0.86 -10.31 23.88
C THR A 54 -0.50 -10.41 23.22
N LEU A 55 -1.33 -11.36 23.67
CA LEU A 55 -2.72 -11.50 23.18
C LEU A 55 -3.54 -10.22 23.39
N GLU A 56 -3.31 -9.51 24.51
CA GLU A 56 -3.97 -8.24 24.79
C GLU A 56 -3.55 -7.15 23.80
N GLN A 57 -2.25 -7.05 23.51
CA GLN A 57 -1.73 -6.11 22.52
C GLN A 57 -2.27 -6.42 21.12
N GLU A 58 -2.31 -7.70 20.73
CA GLU A 58 -2.86 -8.14 19.44
C GLU A 58 -4.35 -7.77 19.33
N SER A 59 -5.13 -8.01 20.38
CA SER A 59 -6.56 -7.66 20.43
C SER A 59 -6.78 -6.15 20.25
N LYS A 60 -6.03 -5.31 20.99
CA LYS A 60 -6.10 -3.85 20.88
C LYS A 60 -5.73 -3.37 19.48
N ILE A 61 -4.66 -3.90 18.89
CA ILE A 61 -4.23 -3.53 17.54
C ILE A 61 -5.28 -3.95 16.50
N ARG A 62 -5.85 -5.16 16.62
CA ARG A 62 -6.92 -5.61 15.73
C ARG A 62 -8.13 -4.69 15.82
N GLN A 63 -8.51 -4.26 17.02
CA GLN A 63 -9.64 -3.32 17.17
C GLN A 63 -9.36 -2.00 16.45
N ILE A 64 -8.15 -1.44 16.59
CA ILE A 64 -7.76 -0.21 15.89
C ILE A 64 -7.82 -0.39 14.36
N GLN A 65 -7.39 -1.55 13.85
CA GLN A 65 -7.45 -1.87 12.42
C GLN A 65 -8.88 -2.00 11.91
N ILE A 66 -9.76 -2.68 12.66
CA ILE A 66 -11.18 -2.79 12.34
C ILE A 66 -11.82 -1.40 12.31
N ASP A 67 -11.58 -0.58 13.32
CA ASP A 67 -12.13 0.78 13.40
C ASP A 67 -11.66 1.65 12.23
N LEU A 68 -10.37 1.58 11.87
CA LEU A 68 -9.83 2.27 10.70
C LEU A 68 -10.51 1.79 9.41
N GLN A 69 -10.66 0.47 9.25
CA GLN A 69 -11.31 -0.12 8.09
C GLN A 69 -12.76 0.34 7.98
N THR A 70 -13.53 0.29 9.06
CA THR A 70 -14.92 0.74 9.08
C THR A 70 -15.04 2.23 8.74
N LYS A 71 -14.20 3.08 9.35
CA LYS A 71 -14.22 4.54 9.09
C LYS A 71 -13.83 4.88 7.66
N THR A 72 -12.79 4.23 7.12
CA THR A 72 -12.36 4.46 5.73
C THR A 72 -13.34 3.90 4.71
N GLN A 73 -13.99 2.77 5.00
CA GLN A 73 -15.06 2.25 4.16
C GLN A 73 -16.28 3.16 4.14
N ALA A 74 -16.64 3.78 5.27
CA ALA A 74 -17.74 4.74 5.34
C ALA A 74 -17.49 6.00 4.49
N LEU A 75 -16.21 6.34 4.27
CA LEU A 75 -15.85 7.42 3.35
C LEU A 75 -15.91 7.00 1.89
N ASN A 76 -15.85 5.71 1.55
CA ASN A 76 -15.89 5.30 0.15
C ASN A 76 -17.23 5.70 -0.49
N PRO A 77 -17.20 6.30 -1.69
CA PRO A 77 -18.43 6.69 -2.37
C PRO A 77 -19.25 5.43 -2.71
N SER A 78 -20.57 5.53 -2.60
CA SER A 78 -21.46 4.47 -3.08
C SER A 78 -21.26 4.27 -4.59
N GLN A 79 -21.66 3.10 -5.11
CA GLN A 79 -21.59 2.84 -6.55
C GLN A 79 -22.31 3.91 -7.38
N GLU A 80 -23.46 4.39 -6.91
CA GLU A 80 -24.20 5.48 -7.55
C GLU A 80 -23.40 6.79 -7.56
N LYS A 81 -22.76 7.16 -6.45
CA LYS A 81 -21.91 8.36 -6.38
C LYS A 81 -20.70 8.24 -7.30
N MET A 82 -20.06 7.07 -7.36
CA MET A 82 -18.97 6.81 -8.29
C MET A 82 -19.41 6.95 -9.75
N ALA A 83 -20.59 6.43 -10.12
CA ALA A 83 -21.10 6.56 -11.48
C ALA A 83 -21.32 8.05 -11.86
N LYS A 84 -21.88 8.84 -10.94
CA LYS A 84 -22.05 10.29 -11.13
C LYS A 84 -20.72 11.02 -11.26
N GLU A 85 -19.73 10.68 -10.44
CA GLU A 85 -18.37 11.24 -10.52
C GLU A 85 -17.72 10.94 -11.87
N VAL A 86 -17.84 9.69 -12.37
CA VAL A 86 -17.31 9.30 -13.70
C VAL A 86 -18.02 10.06 -14.81
N GLU A 87 -19.33 10.24 -14.73
CA GLU A 87 -20.10 11.02 -15.70
C GLU A 87 -19.65 12.49 -15.71
N GLN A 88 -19.44 13.09 -14.54
CA GLN A 88 -18.94 14.47 -14.40
C GLN A 88 -17.56 14.64 -15.03
N TRP A 89 -16.64 13.72 -14.77
CA TRP A 89 -15.31 13.72 -15.40
C TRP A 89 -15.40 13.55 -16.92
N THR A 90 -16.29 12.67 -17.39
CA THR A 90 -16.49 12.43 -18.83
C THR A 90 -16.99 13.70 -19.52
N LYS A 91 -17.96 14.40 -18.94
CA LYS A 91 -18.47 15.68 -19.46
C LYS A 91 -17.40 16.76 -19.51
N LEU A 92 -16.56 16.86 -18.49
CA LEU A 92 -15.45 17.82 -18.46
C LEU A 92 -14.43 17.58 -19.57
N VAL A 93 -14.09 16.32 -19.82
CA VAL A 93 -13.13 15.94 -20.87
C VAL A 93 -13.71 16.12 -22.27
N GLN A 94 -15.01 15.89 -22.43
CA GLN A 94 -15.71 15.99 -23.72
C GLN A 94 -16.19 17.41 -24.04
N ASN A 95 -16.01 18.38 -23.13
CA ASN A 95 -16.41 19.76 -23.36
C ASN A 95 -15.58 20.39 -24.49
N GLU A 96 -16.19 21.25 -25.30
CA GLU A 96 -15.54 21.94 -26.42
C GLU A 96 -14.41 22.87 -25.94
N LYS A 97 -14.54 23.41 -24.72
CA LYS A 97 -13.50 24.20 -24.05
C LYS A 97 -13.16 23.58 -22.71
N PHE A 98 -11.88 23.62 -22.37
CA PHE A 98 -11.39 23.18 -21.08
C PHE A 98 -11.83 24.15 -19.97
N ASP A 99 -12.57 23.64 -18.99
CA ASP A 99 -12.96 24.37 -17.80
C ASP A 99 -12.01 24.04 -16.65
N GLU A 100 -10.93 24.82 -16.53
CA GLU A 100 -9.90 24.64 -15.51
C GLU A 100 -10.44 24.79 -14.08
N GLU A 101 -11.35 25.75 -13.87
CA GLU A 101 -11.87 26.04 -12.53
C GLU A 101 -12.79 24.93 -12.04
N GLN A 102 -13.63 24.39 -12.92
CA GLN A 102 -14.46 23.22 -12.58
C GLN A 102 -13.61 21.98 -12.28
N VAL A 103 -12.53 21.74 -13.04
CA VAL A 103 -11.58 20.65 -12.74
C VAL A 103 -10.91 20.85 -11.38
N LYS A 104 -10.41 22.05 -11.08
CA LYS A 104 -9.79 22.37 -9.78
C LYS A 104 -10.77 22.14 -8.63
N GLN A 105 -12.03 22.53 -8.78
CA GLN A 105 -13.05 22.35 -7.75
C GLN A 105 -13.28 20.86 -7.42
N ILE A 106 -13.40 20.00 -8.44
CA ILE A 106 -13.58 18.56 -8.23
C ILE A 106 -12.32 17.95 -7.57
N LEU A 107 -11.13 18.35 -8.03
CA LEU A 107 -9.87 17.85 -7.44
C LEU A 107 -9.69 18.26 -5.98
N ARG A 108 -10.11 19.46 -5.58
CA ARG A 108 -10.06 19.89 -4.17
C ARG A 108 -10.89 18.98 -3.28
N GLY A 109 -12.13 18.68 -3.66
CA GLY A 109 -12.99 17.77 -2.89
C GLY A 109 -12.42 16.36 -2.79
N TYR A 110 -11.80 15.85 -3.86
CA TYR A 110 -11.11 14.55 -3.81
C TYR A 110 -9.90 14.58 -2.86
N ASN A 111 -9.10 15.65 -2.94
CA ASN A 111 -7.90 15.80 -2.13
C ASN A 111 -8.21 15.95 -0.64
N GLU A 112 -9.24 16.69 -0.26
CA GLU A 112 -9.69 16.82 1.13
C GLU A 112 -10.04 15.45 1.72
N LYS A 113 -10.82 14.66 0.97
CA LYS A 113 -11.18 13.30 1.38
C LYS A 113 -9.98 12.37 1.50
N GLN A 114 -9.04 12.44 0.55
CA GLN A 114 -7.80 11.66 0.64
C GLN A 114 -6.95 12.08 1.83
N LEU A 115 -6.92 13.38 2.14
CA LEU A 115 -6.22 13.92 3.29
C LEU A 115 -6.81 13.36 4.59
N ASP A 116 -8.13 13.35 4.74
CA ASP A 116 -8.80 12.78 5.91
C ASP A 116 -8.48 11.29 6.08
N ILE A 117 -8.50 10.52 5.00
CA ILE A 117 -8.13 9.10 5.01
C ILE A 117 -6.67 8.93 5.46
N GLN A 118 -5.75 9.75 4.96
CA GLN A 118 -4.34 9.70 5.35
C GLN A 118 -4.14 10.05 6.83
N VAL A 119 -4.80 11.10 7.32
CA VAL A 119 -4.77 11.48 8.73
C VAL A 119 -5.28 10.34 9.61
N MET A 120 -6.39 9.70 9.24
CA MET A 120 -6.92 8.54 9.97
C MET A 120 -5.95 7.36 9.99
N LYS A 121 -5.28 7.07 8.86
CA LYS A 121 -4.27 6.00 8.79
C LYS A 121 -3.08 6.29 9.71
N ILE A 122 -2.53 7.51 9.64
CA ILE A 122 -1.40 7.93 10.48
C ILE A 122 -1.80 7.89 11.97
N LYS A 123 -3.01 8.34 12.30
CA LYS A 123 -3.53 8.26 13.67
C LYS A 123 -3.64 6.81 14.14
N ALA A 124 -4.18 5.92 13.30
CA ALA A 124 -4.26 4.50 13.64
C ALA A 124 -2.87 3.88 13.83
N GLU A 125 -1.89 4.21 12.97
CA GLU A 125 -0.50 3.79 13.14
C GLU A 125 0.12 4.28 14.45
N HIS A 126 -0.12 5.54 14.80
CA HIS A 126 0.28 6.11 16.08
C HIS A 126 -0.36 5.34 17.24
N ASP A 127 -1.67 5.13 17.21
CA ASP A 127 -2.42 4.46 18.29
C ASP A 127 -1.95 3.00 18.45
N MET A 128 -1.70 2.29 17.35
CA MET A 128 -1.11 0.94 17.36
C MET A 128 0.32 0.95 17.94
N TYR A 129 1.12 1.97 17.63
CA TYR A 129 2.48 2.11 18.20
C TYR A 129 2.44 2.35 19.72
N GLN A 130 1.44 3.06 20.24
CA GLN A 130 1.31 3.30 21.68
C GLN A 130 0.95 2.05 22.49
N VAL A 131 0.40 1.02 21.86
CA VAL A 131 0.13 -0.29 22.49
C VAL A 131 1.42 -1.06 22.81
N LEU A 132 2.54 -0.71 22.14
CA LEU A 132 3.81 -1.42 22.28
C LEU A 132 4.57 -1.01 23.55
N THR A 133 5.30 -1.97 24.10
CA THR A 133 6.23 -1.74 25.22
C THR A 133 7.46 -0.93 24.77
N PRO A 134 8.19 -0.27 25.69
CA PRO A 134 9.42 0.43 25.36
C PRO A 134 10.46 -0.44 24.65
N GLU A 135 10.60 -1.71 25.05
CA GLU A 135 11.52 -2.67 24.44
C GLU A 135 11.13 -2.97 22.98
N GLN A 136 9.85 -3.26 22.73
CA GLN A 136 9.33 -3.48 21.38
C GLN A 136 9.52 -2.23 20.48
N LYS A 137 9.28 -1.05 21.04
CA LYS A 137 9.51 0.24 20.35
C LYS A 137 10.98 0.40 19.96
N ASN A 138 11.91 0.01 20.82
CA ASN A 138 13.34 0.04 20.55
C ASN A 138 13.73 -0.94 19.42
N THR A 139 13.22 -2.17 19.47
CA THR A 139 13.44 -3.15 18.38
C THR A 139 12.95 -2.63 17.02
N LEU A 140 11.82 -1.92 16.98
CA LEU A 140 11.32 -1.30 15.76
C LEU A 140 12.21 -0.15 15.28
N ALA A 141 12.75 0.66 16.20
CA ALA A 141 13.65 1.75 15.85
C ALA A 141 14.94 1.23 15.20
N GLU A 142 15.56 0.20 15.79
CA GLU A 142 16.75 -0.45 15.22
C GLU A 142 16.47 -1.06 13.85
N ARG A 143 15.32 -1.74 13.69
CA ARG A 143 14.90 -2.27 12.38
C ARG A 143 14.73 -1.17 11.34
N ARG A 144 14.10 -0.05 11.69
CA ARG A 144 13.95 1.11 10.79
C ARG A 144 15.31 1.67 10.38
N LYS A 145 16.23 1.83 11.33
CA LYS A 145 17.57 2.34 11.04
C LYS A 145 18.30 1.45 10.02
N LYS A 146 18.29 0.13 10.24
CA LYS A 146 18.86 -0.85 9.32
C LYS A 146 18.22 -0.81 7.93
N GLN A 147 16.90 -0.67 7.85
CA GLN A 147 16.19 -0.53 6.58
C GLN A 147 16.55 0.77 5.85
N GLN A 148 16.69 1.89 6.57
CA GLN A 148 17.12 3.16 5.99
C GLN A 148 18.54 3.09 5.42
N GLU A 149 19.46 2.45 6.14
CA GLU A 149 20.84 2.22 5.68
C GLU A 149 20.87 1.34 4.42
N GLN A 150 20.10 0.25 4.39
CA GLN A 150 19.97 -0.60 3.20
C GLN A 150 19.40 0.18 2.00
N MET A 151 18.36 0.99 2.22
CA MET A 151 17.77 1.79 1.14
C MET A 151 18.77 2.82 0.59
N LYS A 152 19.55 3.47 1.46
CA LYS A 152 20.63 4.38 1.04
C LYS A 152 21.66 3.66 0.18
N LEU A 153 22.07 2.46 0.57
CA LEU A 153 23.03 1.66 -0.20
C LEU A 153 22.48 1.26 -1.57
N ILE A 154 21.20 0.86 -1.65
CA ILE A 154 20.53 0.53 -2.92
C ILE A 154 20.49 1.77 -3.82
N MET A 155 20.15 2.93 -3.27
CA MET A 155 20.08 4.18 -4.03
C MET A 155 21.46 4.61 -4.56
N GLN A 156 22.52 4.45 -3.77
CA GLN A 156 23.90 4.72 -4.20
C GLN A 156 24.32 3.79 -5.34
N LYS A 157 24.09 2.48 -5.21
CA LYS A 157 24.40 1.51 -6.27
C LYS A 157 23.63 1.80 -7.56
N ALA A 158 22.36 2.20 -7.44
CA ALA A 158 21.56 2.59 -8.60
C ALA A 158 22.12 3.84 -9.30
N GLN A 159 22.58 4.83 -8.53
CA GLN A 159 23.23 6.03 -9.07
C GLN A 159 24.57 5.73 -9.74
N GLU A 160 25.40 4.88 -9.15
CA GLU A 160 26.68 4.46 -9.74
C GLU A 160 26.47 3.71 -11.06
N LYS A 161 25.51 2.77 -11.09
CA LYS A 161 25.14 2.05 -12.32
C LYS A 161 24.64 2.99 -13.41
N ALA A 162 23.78 3.96 -13.07
CA ALA A 162 23.29 4.95 -14.02
C ALA A 162 24.42 5.84 -14.58
N LYS A 163 25.42 6.19 -13.77
CA LYS A 163 26.60 6.95 -14.22
C LYS A 163 27.53 6.12 -15.11
N ALA A 164 27.68 4.83 -14.82
CA ALA A 164 28.52 3.93 -15.61
C ALA A 164 27.93 3.59 -16.99
N GLN A 165 26.61 3.68 -17.17
CA GLN A 165 25.92 3.44 -18.44
C GLN A 165 25.87 4.66 -19.39
N ASN A 166 26.23 5.85 -18.88
CA ASN A 166 26.26 7.10 -19.63
C ASN A 166 27.70 7.59 -19.94
N LYS A 167 28.70 6.73 -19.72
CA LYS A 167 30.10 6.91 -20.11
C LYS A 167 30.46 5.88 -21.16
#